data_AF-A0A8T6C6S9-F1
#
_entry.id   AF-A0A8T6C6S9-F1
#
_cell.length_a   1.000
_cell.length_b   1.000
_cell.length_c   1.000
_cell.angle_alpha   90.00
_cell.angle_beta   90.00
_cell.angle_gamma   90.00
#
_symmetry.space_group_name_H-M   'P 1'
#
loop_
_entity.id
_entity.type
_entity.pdbx_description
1 polymer ?
#
loop_
_entity_poly.entity_id
_entity_poly.type
_entity_poly.pdbx_seq_one_letter_code
_entity_poly.pdbx_strand_id
1 'polypeptide(L)'
;MKAGRWLKRGIYVLLLAGVVSIAGILALLNRGTVELDLAFAEVGLSKPLAFTVAFGLGWLFGLLCAGGAVLKRRTAKRKSRQDAKGTAPAET
;
A
#
# COMPACT_ATOMS: atom_id res chain seq x y z
N MET A 1 27.89 -6.26 0.09
CA MET A 1 26.46 -6.15 0.54
C MET A 1 25.50 -5.42 -0.42
N LYS A 2 25.91 -4.91 -1.59
CA LYS A 2 25.00 -4.19 -2.52
C LYS A 2 24.05 -5.13 -3.29
N ALA A 3 24.51 -6.31 -3.70
CA ALA A 3 23.74 -7.26 -4.52
C ALA A 3 22.37 -7.64 -3.92
N GLY A 4 22.31 -7.92 -2.61
CA GLY A 4 21.05 -8.28 -1.94
C GLY A 4 20.02 -7.14 -1.87
N ARG A 5 20.45 -5.87 -1.94
CA ARG A 5 19.52 -4.72 -1.96
C ARG A 5 18.89 -4.55 -3.34
N TRP A 6 19.65 -4.78 -4.41
CA TRP A 6 19.15 -4.74 -5.78
C TRP A 6 18.20 -5.91 -6.07
N LEU A 7 18.52 -7.11 -5.57
CA LEU A 7 17.63 -8.26 -5.68
C LEU A 7 16.27 -8.01 -5.01
N LYS A 8 16.28 -7.50 -3.77
CA LYS A 8 15.03 -7.15 -3.06
C LYS A 8 14.20 -6.11 -3.79
N ARG A 9 14.86 -5.07 -4.33
CA ARG A 9 14.18 -4.05 -5.15
C ARG A 9 13.60 -4.65 -6.42
N GLY A 10 14.34 -5.52 -7.11
CA GLY A 10 13.86 -6.24 -8.27
C GLY A 10 12.61 -7.06 -7.98
N ILE A 11 12.60 -7.79 -6.86
CA ILE A 11 11.42 -8.57 -6.42
C ILE A 11 10.22 -7.66 -6.17
N TYR A 12 10.40 -6.52 -5.47
CA TYR A 12 9.28 -5.59 -5.24
C TYR A 12 8.73 -4.98 -6.53
N VAL A 13 9.61 -4.61 -7.46
CA VAL A 13 9.20 -4.07 -8.77
C VAL A 13 8.46 -5.14 -9.57
N LEU A 14 8.98 -6.37 -9.60
CA LEU A 14 8.34 -7.49 -10.29
C LEU A 14 6.96 -7.79 -9.70
N LEU A 15 6.84 -7.77 -8.37
CA LEU A 15 5.58 -8.04 -7.68
C LEU A 15 4.56 -6.92 -7.95
N LEU A 16 4.98 -5.65 -7.91
CA LEU A 16 4.14 -4.53 -8.30
C LEU A 16 3.69 -4.63 -9.76
N ALA A 17 4.62 -4.92 -10.68
CA ALA A 17 4.32 -5.12 -12.10
C ALA A 17 3.34 -6.28 -12.29
N GLY A 18 3.53 -7.39 -11.57
CA GLY A 18 2.61 -8.53 -11.59
C GLY A 18 1.19 -8.15 -11.16
N VAL A 19 1.05 -7.43 -10.04
CA VAL A 19 -0.25 -6.95 -9.56
C VAL A 19 -0.92 -6.02 -10.57
N VAL A 20 -0.18 -5.06 -11.13
CA VAL A 20 -0.70 -4.13 -12.14
C VAL A 20 -1.12 -4.87 -13.42
N SER A 21 -0.32 -5.83 -13.88
CA SER A 21 -0.64 -6.65 -15.05
C SER A 21 -1.89 -7.49 -14.83
N ILE A 22 -2.03 -8.16 -13.68
CA ILE A 22 -3.22 -8.93 -13.34
C ILE A 22 -4.46 -8.02 -13.29
N ALA A 23 -4.34 -6.85 -12.67
CA ALA A 23 -5.40 -5.85 -12.64
C ALA A 23 -5.83 -5.42 -14.05
N GLY A 24 -4.87 -5.16 -14.94
CA GLY A 24 -5.14 -4.82 -16.35
C GLY A 24 -5.79 -5.96 -17.13
N ILE A 25 -5.34 -7.20 -16.94
CA ILE A 25 -5.92 -8.39 -17.57
C ILE A 25 -7.38 -8.57 -17.11
N LEU A 26 -7.64 -8.46 -15.81
CA LEU A 26 -9.00 -8.57 -15.26
C LEU A 26 -9.93 -7.48 -15.82
N ALA A 27 -9.43 -6.25 -15.95
CA ALA A 27 -10.14 -5.15 -16.59
C ALA A 27 -10.43 -5.43 -18.07
N LEU A 28 -9.49 -6.03 -18.81
CA LEU A 28 -9.69 -6.38 -20.22
C LEU A 28 -10.66 -7.55 -20.43
N LEU A 29 -10.67 -8.52 -19.52
CA LEU A 29 -11.55 -9.69 -19.58
C LEU A 29 -12.97 -9.36 -19.13
N ASN A 30 -13.15 -8.43 -18.19
CA ASN A 30 -14.46 -7.99 -17.72
C ASN A 30 -14.96 -6.76 -18.48
N ARG A 31 -15.10 -6.85 -19.80
CA ARG A 31 -15.78 -5.80 -20.57
C ARG A 31 -17.29 -5.93 -20.35
N GLY A 32 -17.90 -4.87 -19.83
CA GLY A 32 -19.31 -4.80 -19.55
C GLY A 32 -19.61 -3.68 -18.57
N THR A 33 -20.89 -3.43 -18.33
CA THR A 33 -21.38 -2.46 -17.35
C THR A 33 -21.96 -3.20 -16.14
N VAL A 34 -21.88 -2.56 -14.98
CA VAL A 34 -22.63 -2.90 -13.77
C VAL A 34 -23.53 -1.70 -13.50
N GLU A 35 -24.80 -1.98 -13.24
CA GLU A 35 -25.71 -0.96 -12.73
C GLU A 35 -25.64 -0.96 -11.21
N LEU A 36 -25.44 0.22 -10.66
CA LEU A 36 -25.44 0.48 -9.24
C LEU A 36 -26.63 1.35 -8.93
N ASP A 37 -27.56 0.80 -8.16
CA ASP A 37 -28.60 1.57 -7.51
C ASP A 37 -28.02 2.14 -6.21
N LEU A 38 -27.84 3.46 -6.18
CA LEU A 38 -27.33 4.21 -5.04
C LEU A 38 -28.48 4.72 -4.15
N ALA A 39 -29.69 4.17 -4.27
CA ALA A 39 -30.94 4.58 -3.63
C ALA A 39 -31.47 5.97 -4.06
N PHE A 40 -30.61 6.86 -4.54
CA PHE A 40 -30.98 8.20 -5.04
C PHE A 40 -30.70 8.36 -6.54
N ALA A 41 -29.93 7.44 -7.12
CA ALA A 41 -29.54 7.47 -8.53
C ALA A 41 -29.11 6.07 -8.99
N GLU A 42 -29.50 5.71 -10.19
CA GLU A 42 -28.95 4.56 -10.91
C GLU A 42 -27.76 5.02 -11.75
N VAL A 43 -26.60 4.41 -11.53
CA VAL A 43 -25.39 4.71 -12.31
C VAL A 43 -24.88 3.46 -13.00
N GLY A 44 -24.78 3.54 -14.33
CA GLY A 44 -24.10 2.53 -15.14
C GLY A 44 -22.60 2.79 -15.12
N LEU A 45 -21.83 1.94 -14.44
CA LEU A 45 -20.37 1.99 -14.46
C LEU A 45 -19.82 0.82 -15.28
N SER A 46 -18.76 1.06 -16.04
CA SER A 46 -18.06 -0.06 -16.66
C SER A 46 -17.39 -0.90 -15.56
N LYS A 47 -17.49 -2.23 -15.64
CA LYS A 47 -16.82 -3.19 -14.75
C LYS A 47 -15.32 -2.89 -14.60
N PRO A 48 -14.58 -2.53 -15.67
CA PRO A 48 -13.18 -2.13 -15.56
C PRO A 48 -13.00 -0.88 -14.69
N LEU A 49 -13.86 0.14 -14.88
CA LEU A 49 -13.80 1.38 -14.10
C LEU A 49 -14.09 1.12 -12.62
N ALA A 50 -15.15 0.35 -12.32
CA ALA A 50 -15.50 -0.03 -10.95
C ALA A 50 -14.34 -0.79 -10.27
N PHE A 51 -13.73 -1.73 -10.98
CA PHE A 51 -12.56 -2.46 -10.50
C PHE A 51 -11.35 -1.54 -10.28
N THR A 52 -11.03 -0.66 -11.22
CA THR A 52 -9.91 0.28 -11.10
C THR A 52 -10.10 1.22 -9.90
N VAL A 53 -11.31 1.75 -9.70
CA VAL A 53 -11.61 2.62 -8.56
C VAL A 53 -11.48 1.85 -7.24
N ALA A 54 -12.11 0.67 -7.13
CA ALA A 54 -12.01 -0.15 -5.92
C ALA A 54 -10.57 -0.54 -5.61
N PHE A 55 -9.81 -0.97 -6.62
CA PHE A 55 -8.40 -1.32 -6.48
C PHE A 55 -7.56 -0.11 -6.05
N GLY A 56 -7.77 1.05 -6.69
CA GLY A 56 -7.06 2.30 -6.35
C GLY A 56 -7.33 2.76 -4.91
N LEU A 57 -8.59 2.71 -4.47
CA LEU A 57 -8.97 3.07 -3.10
C LEU A 57 -8.38 2.09 -2.08
N GLY A 58 -8.48 0.79 -2.32
CA GLY A 58 -7.89 -0.22 -1.44
C GLY A 58 -6.36 -0.08 -1.34
N TRP A 59 -5.70 0.21 -2.46
CA TRP A 59 -4.25 0.42 -2.50
C TRP A 59 -3.83 1.68 -1.74
N LEU A 60 -4.52 2.80 -1.95
CA LEU A 60 -4.29 4.04 -1.21
C LEU A 60 -4.48 3.83 0.29
N PHE A 61 -5.58 3.18 0.69
CA PHE A 61 -5.85 2.87 2.09
C PHE A 61 -4.75 2.00 2.71
N GLY A 62 -4.32 0.94 2.01
CA GLY A 62 -3.21 0.10 2.43
C GLY A 62 -1.90 0.87 2.63
N LEU A 63 -1.57 1.79 1.70
CA LEU A 63 -0.40 2.67 1.81
C LEU A 63 -0.48 3.60 3.02
N LEU A 64 -1.65 4.19 3.29
CA LEU A 64 -1.86 5.05 4.47
C LEU A 64 -1.67 4.25 5.76
N CYS A 65 -2.27 3.07 5.86
CA CYS A 65 -2.11 2.17 7.01
C CYS A 65 -0.66 1.75 7.23
N ALA A 66 0.01 1.28 6.18
CA ALA A 66 1.42 0.88 6.26
C ALA A 66 2.33 2.07 6.62
N GLY A 67 2.07 3.24 6.03
CA GLY A 67 2.79 4.48 6.31
C GLY A 67 2.68 4.88 7.79
N GLY A 68 1.46 4.89 8.34
CA GLY A 68 1.22 5.16 9.76
C GLY A 68 1.96 4.17 10.67
N ALA A 69 1.92 2.87 10.36
CA ALA A 69 2.64 1.86 11.13
C ALA A 69 4.17 2.07 11.09
N VAL A 70 4.73 2.44 9.94
CA VAL A 70 6.17 2.76 9.81
C VAL A 70 6.53 4.01 10.61
N LEU A 71 5.72 5.06 10.56
CA LEU A 71 5.92 6.29 11.33
C LEU A 71 5.91 6.00 12.84
N LYS A 72 4.91 5.25 13.33
CA LYS A 72 4.82 4.81 14.73
C LYS A 72 6.07 4.04 15.18
N ARG A 73 6.59 3.14 14.33
CA ARG A 73 7.83 2.41 14.64
C ARG A 73 9.05 3.33 14.70
N ARG A 74 9.11 4.36 13.84
CA ARG A 74 10.22 5.33 13.85
C ARG A 74 10.19 6.22 15.08
N THR A 75 9.02 6.70 15.49
CA THR A 75 8.88 7.52 16.71
C THR A 75 9.20 6.70 17.97
N ALA A 76 8.73 5.46 18.06
CA ALA A 76 9.07 4.55 19.16
C ALA A 76 10.58 4.28 19.25
N LYS A 77 11.25 4.07 18.11
CA LYS A 77 12.72 3.90 18.06
C LYS A 77 13.49 5.15 18.47
N ARG A 78 12.97 6.35 18.16
CA ARG A 78 13.60 7.62 18.59
C ARG A 78 13.50 7.79 20.10
N LYS A 79 12.31 7.54 20.68
CA LYS A 79 12.09 7.61 22.13
C LYS A 79 12.99 6.63 22.89
N SER A 80 13.02 5.36 22.47
CA SER A 80 13.87 4.33 23.10
C SER A 80 15.38 4.67 23.06
N ARG A 81 15.86 5.38 22.03
CA ARG A 81 17.26 5.85 21.96
C ARG A 81 17.54 7.04 22.88
N GLN A 82 16.54 7.85 23.19
CA GLN A 82 16.66 8.96 24.13
C GLN A 82 16.64 8.42 25.57
N ASP A 83 15.72 7.51 25.87
CA ASP A 83 15.61 6.86 27.18
C ASP A 83 16.90 6.10 27.53
N ALA A 84 17.45 5.32 26.59
CA ALA A 84 18.72 4.59 26.79
C ALA A 84 19.95 5.51 26.99
N LYS A 85 19.90 6.77 26.51
CA LYS A 85 20.97 7.75 26.75
C LYS A 85 20.79 8.49 28.07
N GLY A 86 19.56 8.66 28.54
CA GLY A 86 19.25 9.28 29.84
C GLY A 86 19.53 8.38 31.04
N THR A 87 19.61 7.06 30.84
CA THR A 87 19.92 6.07 31.90
C THR A 87 21.39 5.62 31.92
N ALA A 88 22.29 6.26 31.16
CA ALA A 88 23.72 5.95 31.28
C ALA A 88 24.19 6.39 32.68
N PRO A 89 24.69 5.47 33.53
CA PRO A 89 25.16 5.84 34.86
C PRO A 89 26.28 6.86 34.71
N ALA A 90 26.13 8.00 35.38
CA ALA A 90 27.24 8.92 35.61
C ALA A 90 28.24 8.16 36.48
N GLU A 91 29.26 7.59 35.86
CA GLU A 91 30.39 7.00 36.56
C GLU A 91 31.14 8.16 37.24
N THR A 92 30.92 8.29 38.55
CA THR A 92 31.69 9.14 39.48
C THR A 92 32.82 8.35 40.11
#